data_AF-S4NZ89-F1
#
_entry.id   AF-S4NZ89-F1
#
_cell.length_a   1.000
_cell.length_b   1.000
_cell.length_c   1.000
_cell.angle_alpha   90.00
_cell.angle_beta   90.00
_cell.angle_gamma   90.00
#
_symmetry.space_group_name_H-M   'P 1'
#
loop_
_entity.id
_entity.type
_entity.pdbx_description
1 polymer ?
#
loop_
_entity_poly.entity_id
_entity_poly.type
_entity_poly.pdbx_seq_one_letter_code
_entity_poly.pdbx_strand_id
1 'polypeptide(L)' 'PGSAAAISGKVRVNDRIVAVDGVSLAGKSNQRAVDALKQSGNIVTLELERYLRGPKFEQLQQAIAAGESAAAAAT' A
#
# COMPACT_ATOMS: atom_id res chain seq x y z
N PRO A 1 -10.61 -7.06 -2.50
CA PRO A 1 -11.58 -6.01 -2.94
C PRO A 1 -12.71 -5.87 -1.90
N GLY A 2 -12.66 -4.81 -1.08
CA GLY A 2 -13.65 -4.60 0.00
C GLY A 2 -13.07 -4.05 1.30
N SER A 3 -11.75 -3.93 1.40
CA SER A 3 -11.09 -3.34 2.57
C SER A 3 -11.24 -1.81 2.58
N ALA A 4 -11.43 -1.19 3.74
CA ALA A 4 -11.53 0.27 3.88
C ALA A 4 -10.36 1.02 3.21
N ALA A 5 -9.16 0.46 3.26
CA ALA A 5 -7.98 0.99 2.56
C ALA A 5 -8.13 1.01 1.03
N ALA A 6 -8.72 -0.04 0.46
CA ALA A 6 -8.96 -0.15 -0.98
C ALA A 6 -10.11 0.77 -1.43
N ILE A 7 -11.13 0.94 -0.60
CA ILE A 7 -12.28 1.83 -0.89
C ILE A 7 -11.86 3.30 -0.77
N SER A 8 -11.00 3.63 0.19
CA SER A 8 -10.48 4.98 0.39
C SER A 8 -9.63 5.47 -0.78
N GLY A 9 -8.96 4.57 -1.52
CA GLY A 9 -8.07 4.91 -2.64
C GLY A 9 -6.80 5.67 -2.24
N LYS A 10 -6.66 5.99 -0.94
CA LYS A 10 -5.51 6.69 -0.35
C LYS A 10 -4.32 5.76 -0.11
N VAL A 11 -4.55 4.47 0.10
CA VAL A 11 -3.51 3.45 0.29
C VAL A 11 -3.21 2.82 -1.06
N ARG A 12 -1.94 2.86 -1.48
CA ARG A 12 -1.46 2.24 -2.72
C ARG A 12 -0.52 1.08 -2.44
N VAL A 13 -0.35 0.24 -3.45
CA VAL A 13 0.72 -0.75 -3.46
C VAL A 13 2.06 -0.01 -3.34
N ASN A 14 2.92 -0.50 -2.43
CA ASN A 14 4.20 0.10 -2.02
C ASN A 14 4.12 1.23 -0.98
N ASP A 15 2.95 1.45 -0.36
CA ASP A 15 2.87 2.26 0.86
C ASP A 15 3.22 1.41 2.09
N ARG A 16 4.07 1.97 2.97
CA ARG A 16 4.39 1.38 4.26
C ARG A 16 3.68 2.16 5.36
N ILE A 17 2.94 1.48 6.22
CA ILE A 17 2.32 2.10 7.39
C ILE A 17 3.41 2.39 8.42
N VAL A 18 3.63 3.66 8.74
CA VAL A 18 4.61 4.13 9.71
C VAL A 18 3.98 4.57 11.03
N ALA A 19 2.68 4.89 11.05
CA ALA A 19 1.92 5.13 12.27
C ALA A 19 0.44 4.76 12.13
N VAL A 20 -0.21 4.44 13.25
CA VAL A 20 -1.64 4.13 13.36
C VAL A 20 -2.21 4.94 14.53
N ASP A 21 -3.22 5.76 14.26
CA ASP A 21 -3.93 6.59 15.23
C ASP A 21 -3.00 7.49 16.08
N GLY A 22 -1.97 8.04 15.43
CA GLY A 22 -0.92 8.84 16.08
C GLY A 22 0.16 8.03 16.80
N VAL A 23 0.06 6.69 16.82
CA VAL A 23 1.07 5.80 17.39
C VAL A 23 2.05 5.35 16.31
N SER A 24 3.30 5.81 16.39
CA SER A 24 4.37 5.38 15.47
C SER A 24 4.64 3.89 15.59
N LEU A 25 4.66 3.20 14.45
CA LEU A 25 5.01 1.81 14.29
C LEU A 25 6.49 1.59 13.96
N ALA A 26 7.27 2.67 13.81
CA ALA A 26 8.71 2.61 13.61
C ALA A 26 9.39 1.82 14.75
N GLY A 27 10.08 0.73 14.39
CA GLY A 27 10.75 -0.16 15.35
C GLY A 27 9.82 -1.06 16.18
N LYS A 28 8.51 -1.04 15.97
CA LYS A 28 7.57 -1.94 16.65
C LYS A 28 7.39 -3.24 15.88
N SER A 29 7.04 -4.30 16.62
CA SER A 29 6.68 -5.59 16.02
C SER A 29 5.37 -5.48 15.26
N ASN A 30 5.18 -6.36 14.26
CA ASN A 30 3.94 -6.42 13.49
C ASN A 30 2.71 -6.63 14.39
N GLN A 31 2.84 -7.44 15.46
CA GLN A 31 1.77 -7.61 16.44
C GLN A 31 1.31 -6.30 17.06
N ARG A 32 2.22 -5.37 17.36
CA ARG A 32 1.84 -4.06 17.92
C ARG A 32 1.09 -3.19 16.91
N ALA A 33 1.41 -3.31 15.63
CA ALA A 33 0.64 -2.66 14.58
C ALA A 33 -0.78 -3.21 14.51
N VAL A 34 -0.93 -4.54 14.58
CA VAL A 34 -2.24 -5.20 14.59
C VAL A 34 -3.03 -4.83 15.84
N ASP A 35 -2.39 -4.75 16.99
CA ASP A 35 -3.02 -4.37 18.26
C ASP A 35 -3.53 -2.92 18.22
N ALA A 36 -2.73 -1.99 17.68
CA ALA A 36 -3.14 -0.60 17.46
C ALA A 36 -4.31 -0.49 16.46
N LEU A 37 -4.31 -1.30 15.40
CA LEU A 37 -5.42 -1.37 14.45
C LEU A 37 -6.69 -1.96 15.07
N LYS A 38 -6.56 -2.95 15.98
CA LYS A 38 -7.69 -3.55 16.70
C LYS A 38 -8.25 -2.65 17.80
N GLN A 39 -7.40 -1.85 18.45
CA GLN A 39 -7.82 -0.83 19.41
C GLN A 39 -8.47 0.37 18.74
N SER A 40 -8.06 0.68 17.50
CA SER A 40 -8.72 1.70 16.69
C SER A 40 -10.16 1.27 16.39
N GLY A 41 -11.10 2.21 16.51
CA GLY A 41 -12.52 1.98 16.30
C GLY A 41 -12.94 2.03 14.83
N ASN A 42 -14.15 2.54 14.58
CA ASN A 42 -14.68 2.70 13.21
C ASN A 42 -13.88 3.65 12.31
N ILE A 43 -13.07 4.53 12.90
CA ILE A 43 -12.21 5.47 12.17
C ILE A 43 -10.77 5.24 12.64
N VAL A 44 -9.87 5.04 11.67
CA VAL A 44 -8.44 4.83 11.90
C VAL A 44 -7.68 5.89 11.12
N THR A 45 -6.77 6.59 11.78
CA THR A 45 -5.81 7.47 11.09
C THR A 45 -4.55 6.69 10.75
N LEU A 46 -4.18 6.59 9.47
CA LEU A 46 -2.95 5.91 9.05
C LEU A 46 -1.95 6.91 8.52
N GLU A 47 -0.72 6.81 8.99
CA GLU A 47 0.41 7.56 8.43
C GLU A 47 1.23 6.60 7.57
N LEU A 48 1.43 6.97 6.30
CA LEU A 48 1.97 6.11 5.25
C LEU A 48 3.24 6.74 4.68
N GLU A 49 4.30 5.96 4.60
CA GLU A 49 5.49 6.27 3.83
C GLU A 49 5.36 5.66 2.45
N ARG A 50 5.24 6.51 1.44
CA ARG A 50 5.12 6.09 0.04
C ARG A 50 6.49 6.03 -0.60
N TYR A 51 6.92 4.82 -0.94
CA TYR A 51 8.14 4.64 -1.73
C TYR A 51 7.83 4.97 -3.19
N LEU A 52 8.01 6.24 -3.54
CA LEU A 52 7.64 6.80 -4.85
C LEU A 52 8.47 6.24 -6.01
N ARG A 53 9.70 5.76 -5.78
CA ARG A 53 10.59 5.27 -6.85
C ARG A 53 11.66 4.30 -6.33
N GLY A 54 11.93 3.30 -7.16
CA GLY A 54 13.13 2.47 -7.12
C GLY A 54 13.28 1.74 -8.46
N PRO A 55 14.48 1.42 -8.93
CA PRO A 55 14.72 0.83 -10.26
C PRO A 55 13.91 -0.46 -10.51
N LYS A 56 13.57 -1.18 -9.44
CA LYS A 56 12.66 -2.34 -9.49
C LYS A 56 11.21 -2.00 -9.86
N PHE A 57 10.72 -0.82 -9.50
CA PHE A 57 9.36 -0.37 -9.82
C PHE A 57 9.22 -0.04 -11.30
N GLU A 58 10.20 0.67 -11.87
CA GLU A 58 10.23 0.92 -13.32
C GLU A 58 10.36 -0.40 -14.10
N GLN A 59 11.21 -1.31 -13.64
CA GLN A 59 11.41 -2.60 -14.31
C GLN A 59 10.16 -3.49 -14.25
N LEU A 60 9.43 -3.51 -13.13
CA LEU A 60 8.16 -4.23 -13.01
C LEU A 60 7.05 -3.56 -13.83
N GLN A 61 7.00 -2.23 -13.86
CA GLN A 61 6.03 -1.47 -14.63
C GLN A 61 6.25 -1.63 -16.15
N GLN A 62 7.51 -1.68 -16.59
CA GLN A 62 7.87 -2.04 -17.96
C GLN A 62 7.52 -3.48 -18.30
N ALA A 63 7.74 -4.43 -17.39
CA ALA A 63 7.37 -5.84 -17.63
C ALA A 63 5.86 -6.03 -17.78
N ILE A 64 5.05 -5.32 -16.99
CA ILE A 64 3.58 -5.38 -17.08
C ILE A 64 3.09 -4.66 -18.35
N ALA A 65 3.62 -3.47 -18.66
CA ALA A 65 3.28 -2.73 -19.89
C ALA A 65 3.71 -3.48 -21.17
N ALA A 66 4.86 -4.14 -21.16
CA ALA A 66 5.33 -4.96 -22.28
C ALA A 66 4.51 -6.25 -22.44
N GLY A 67 3.98 -6.81 -21.35
CA GLY A 67 3.10 -7.97 -21.37
C GLY A 67 1.69 -7.70 -21.93
N GLU A 68 1.22 -6.46 -21.85
CA GLU A 68 -0.14 -6.07 -22.31
C GLU A 68 -0.17 -5.60 -23.79
N SER A 69 0.98 -5.27 -24.39
CA SER A 69 1.05 -4.80 -25.79
C SER A 69 0.88 -5.91 -26.84
N ALA A 70 0.88 -7.19 -26.45
CA ALA A 70 0.64 -8.31 -27.37
C ALA A 70 -0.86 -8.60 -27.61
N ALA A 71 -1.76 -8.08 -26.77
CA ALA A 71 -3.20 -8.36 -26.89
C ALA A 71 -4.00 -7.33 -27.73
N ALA A 72 -3.45 -6.13 -27.96
CA ALA A 72 -4.15 -5.06 -28.69
C ALA A 72 -3.87 -5.03 -30.20
N ALA A 73 -2.97 -5.88 -30.72
CA ALA A 73 -2.60 -5.92 -32.14
C ALA A 73 -3.30 -7.04 -32.93
N ALA A 74 -4.45 -7.53 -32.46
CA ALA A 74 -5.30 -8.49 -33.15
C ALA A 74 -6.71 -7.92 -33.39
N THR A 75 -6.79 -6.87 -34.22
CA THR A 75 -7.99 -6.47 -34.97
C THR A 75 -7.58 -5.79 -36.26
#